data_AF-A0A2E4C0A4-F1
#
_entry.id   AF-A0A2E4C0A4-F1
#
_cell.length_a   1.000
_cell.length_b   1.000
_cell.length_c   1.000
_cell.angle_alpha   90.00
_cell.angle_beta   90.00
_cell.angle_gamma   90.00
#
_symmetry.space_group_name_H-M   'P 1'
#
loop_
_entity.id
_entity.type
_entity.pdbx_description
1 polymer ?
#
loop_
_entity_poly.entity_id
_entity_poly.type
_entity_poly.pdbx_seq_one_letter_code
_entity_poly.pdbx_strand_id
1 'polypeptide(L)'
;MEARRVDCRTCDRISTRPRGRRHHFSLANPKLGWAPRAQALFHGAGRLRSPDFRSKKHGPGRHRRGGRVAPTDPGRPVWPSWRHSVLDPGRRNRAAEPGWKRRAAEPGCECRVLGRVGRYRSFVRSLRVWLRRSWDGQSGPLGRLAIGLLLPTELFYRGAVALRNRCYDLGILSQFESRIPIISVGNLAVGGTGKTPFASWLMTRLTSLGHRPALVTRGYGSDEVLLYKIRNPGVPVVVHKSKIEGVAQAAREEANVAVLDDGFQHRAAKRDVDIVLLAAEQSTEGPMLPRGRFREPLNALSRADAIVITRKVATQEVASALGRLAIGEAPEAVLGQIHLVGGVWTELEGDPHVEAHDGPPAGDLLAVSSIAEPDGFHEMVRSRASGVVECMAFPDHHPFSHKDVWRIVNRAAGRSVVTTEKDAVKLRTFSQELPRTYVLCLQVAWDFGQDAVMALIRQAIEGKSLARGNGLSDVIA
;
A
#
# COMPACT_ATOMS: atom_id res chain seq x y z
N MET A 1 38.72 -45.21 22.28
CA MET A 1 39.47 -46.05 21.33
C MET A 1 38.64 -46.07 20.05
N GLU A 2 39.06 -45.60 18.89
CA GLU A 2 40.34 -45.14 18.39
C GLU A 2 40.06 -44.42 17.07
N ALA A 3 40.88 -43.42 16.77
CA ALA A 3 40.80 -42.59 15.57
C ALA A 3 41.48 -43.28 14.38
N ARG A 4 41.14 -42.87 13.16
CA ARG A 4 42.12 -42.82 12.07
C ARG A 4 42.05 -41.49 11.35
N ARG A 5 43.11 -40.71 11.60
CA ARG A 5 43.60 -39.60 10.80
C ARG A 5 44.18 -40.13 9.50
N VAL A 6 44.08 -39.35 8.44
CA VAL A 6 45.14 -39.25 7.45
C VAL A 6 45.47 -37.76 7.33
N ASP A 7 46.71 -37.45 7.67
CA ASP A 7 47.35 -36.14 7.57
C ASP A 7 48.54 -36.37 6.64
N CYS A 8 48.76 -35.50 5.64
CA CYS A 8 50.12 -35.24 5.18
C CYS A 8 50.21 -33.88 4.50
N ARG A 9 51.08 -33.07 5.08
CA ARG A 9 51.51 -31.72 4.70
C ARG A 9 52.68 -31.78 3.71
N THR A 10 52.84 -30.73 2.93
CA THR A 10 54.15 -30.13 2.55
C THR A 10 53.85 -28.72 2.03
N CYS A 11 54.11 -27.65 2.82
CA CYS A 11 55.29 -26.75 2.80
C CYS A 11 55.55 -26.11 1.41
N ASP A 12 55.81 -24.80 1.23
CA ASP A 12 56.36 -23.79 2.14
C ASP A 12 56.21 -22.34 1.57
N ARG A 13 56.18 -21.36 2.48
CA ARG A 13 56.69 -19.95 2.43
C ARG A 13 56.43 -19.01 1.23
N ILE A 14 55.91 -17.81 1.51
CA ILE A 14 56.67 -16.53 1.60
C ILE A 14 55.75 -15.41 2.13
N SER A 15 56.21 -14.74 3.19
CA SER A 15 55.64 -13.52 3.78
C SER A 15 56.17 -12.26 3.08
N THR A 16 55.33 -11.25 2.81
CA THR A 16 55.75 -9.82 2.88
C THR A 16 54.58 -8.91 3.26
N ARG A 17 54.88 -7.92 4.10
CA ARG A 17 54.01 -6.91 4.74
C ARG A 17 53.39 -5.91 3.75
N PRO A 18 52.28 -5.20 4.09
CA PRO A 18 52.03 -3.88 3.55
C PRO A 18 52.43 -2.76 4.54
N ARG A 19 53.20 -1.80 4.01
CA ARG A 19 53.61 -0.55 4.65
C ARG A 19 52.42 0.39 4.81
N GLY A 20 52.36 1.07 5.94
CA GLY A 20 51.42 2.17 6.17
C GLY A 20 51.76 3.43 5.37
N ARG A 21 50.74 4.27 5.19
CA ARG A 21 50.89 5.72 5.12
C ARG A 21 49.84 6.37 6.01
N ARG A 22 50.35 7.05 7.04
CA ARG A 22 49.63 7.98 7.89
C ARG A 22 49.48 9.29 7.12
N HIS A 23 48.30 9.88 7.15
CA HIS A 23 48.16 11.33 7.06
C HIS A 23 47.58 11.83 8.37
N HIS A 24 48.43 12.54 9.10
CA HIS A 24 48.07 13.38 10.24
C HIS A 24 47.13 14.49 9.76
N PHE A 25 46.04 14.72 10.49
CA PHE A 25 45.58 16.08 10.71
C PHE A 25 45.23 16.29 12.18
N SER A 26 45.67 17.45 12.65
CA SER A 26 45.91 17.85 14.02
C SER A 26 44.61 18.17 14.78
N LEU A 27 44.52 17.67 16.02
CA LEU A 27 43.58 18.17 17.02
C LEU A 27 44.12 19.50 17.56
N ALA A 28 43.43 20.59 17.24
CA ALA A 28 43.56 21.85 17.93
C ALA A 28 42.16 22.31 18.38
N ASN A 29 41.94 22.18 19.68
CA ASN A 29 40.85 22.80 20.43
C ASN A 29 41.28 24.24 20.77
N PRO A 30 40.39 25.23 20.66
CA PRO A 30 40.20 26.08 21.83
C PRO A 30 38.72 26.31 22.17
N LYS A 31 38.50 26.11 23.47
CA LYS A 31 37.40 26.56 24.34
C LYS A 31 36.87 27.96 23.98
N LEU A 32 35.54 28.12 24.08
CA LEU A 32 34.83 29.16 24.85
C LEU A 32 33.32 29.00 24.57
N GLY A 33 32.57 28.38 25.48
CA GLY A 33 31.56 29.06 26.31
C GLY A 33 30.22 29.14 25.55
N TRP A 34 29.10 28.58 26.01
CA TRP A 34 28.40 28.89 27.26
C TRP A 34 27.35 27.80 27.49
N ALA A 35 27.18 27.39 28.74
CA ALA A 35 26.00 26.72 29.27
C ALA A 35 25.78 27.26 30.70
N PRO A 36 24.68 26.94 31.39
CA PRO A 36 23.28 27.22 31.09
C PRO A 36 22.66 28.05 32.24
N ARG A 37 21.46 28.63 32.04
CA ARG A 37 20.65 29.14 33.16
C ARG A 37 19.37 28.32 33.29
N ALA A 38 19.41 27.36 34.21
CA ALA A 38 18.23 26.92 34.94
C ALA A 38 18.02 27.88 36.11
N GLN A 39 16.78 28.30 36.33
CA GLN A 39 16.34 28.79 37.62
C GLN A 39 14.95 28.19 37.90
N ALA A 40 14.95 27.29 38.88
CA ALA A 40 13.77 26.77 39.53
C ALA A 40 13.36 27.69 40.70
N LEU A 41 12.25 27.31 41.34
CA LEU A 41 11.73 27.69 42.66
C LEU A 41 10.59 28.73 42.61
N PHE A 42 9.44 28.61 43.30
CA PHE A 42 9.09 27.81 44.48
C PHE A 42 7.55 27.62 44.64
N HIS A 43 7.19 26.51 45.30
CA HIS A 43 6.08 26.25 46.25
C HIS A 43 4.62 26.65 46.01
N GLY A 44 3.75 25.63 46.19
CA GLY A 44 2.33 25.79 46.56
C GLY A 44 1.66 24.45 46.80
N ALA A 45 1.90 23.81 47.96
CA ALA A 45 1.16 22.65 48.42
C ALA A 45 -0.22 23.08 48.96
N GLY A 46 -1.28 22.35 48.61
CA GLY A 46 -2.63 22.56 49.15
C GLY A 46 -3.54 21.36 48.89
N ARG A 47 -3.62 20.46 49.88
CA ARG A 47 -4.67 19.44 50.02
C ARG A 47 -5.99 20.13 50.34
N LEU A 48 -7.12 19.65 49.80
CA LEU A 48 -8.48 19.70 50.38
C LEU A 48 -9.35 18.72 49.57
N ARG A 49 -9.55 17.49 50.07
CA ARG A 49 -10.78 16.96 50.71
C ARG A 49 -12.05 17.03 49.84
N SER A 50 -12.51 15.83 49.47
CA SER A 50 -13.84 15.45 49.03
C SER A 50 -14.94 15.82 50.05
N PRO A 51 -16.19 15.87 49.60
CA PRO A 51 -17.29 15.30 50.38
C PRO A 51 -18.02 14.20 49.61
N ASP A 52 -18.14 13.05 50.27
CA ASP A 52 -19.15 12.03 50.03
C ASP A 52 -20.56 12.62 50.06
N PHE A 53 -21.45 12.10 49.20
CA PHE A 53 -22.87 11.98 49.55
C PHE A 53 -23.39 10.60 49.14
N ARG A 54 -23.97 9.92 50.12
CA ARG A 54 -24.44 8.53 50.10
C ARG A 54 -25.96 8.50 50.19
N SER A 55 -26.53 7.41 49.67
CA SER A 55 -27.89 6.88 49.87
C SER A 55 -28.98 7.49 48.98
N LYS A 56 -29.91 6.72 48.39
CA LYS A 56 -30.68 5.63 49.01
C LYS A 56 -30.97 4.45 48.08
N LYS A 57 -31.01 3.27 48.72
CA LYS A 57 -31.60 2.01 48.29
C LYS A 57 -33.13 2.08 48.31
N HIS A 58 -33.79 1.42 47.36
CA HIS A 58 -35.03 0.68 47.62
C HIS A 58 -35.05 -0.60 46.77
N GLY A 59 -35.16 -1.74 47.44
CA GLY A 59 -35.88 -2.93 46.98
C GLY A 59 -36.83 -3.34 48.13
N PRO A 60 -37.50 -4.52 48.11
CA PRO A 60 -37.69 -5.49 47.03
C PRO A 60 -39.19 -5.85 46.81
N GLY A 61 -39.52 -6.60 45.74
CA GLY A 61 -40.87 -7.13 45.50
C GLY A 61 -40.84 -8.40 44.66
N ARG A 62 -41.57 -9.42 45.10
CA ARG A 62 -41.39 -10.86 44.86
C ARG A 62 -41.94 -11.40 43.53
N HIS A 63 -41.34 -12.52 43.13
CA HIS A 63 -41.84 -13.64 42.31
C HIS A 63 -43.36 -13.76 42.07
N ARG A 64 -43.73 -14.06 40.81
CA ARG A 64 -44.54 -15.25 40.45
C ARG A 64 -44.29 -15.70 39.00
N ARG A 65 -44.58 -16.97 38.78
CA ARG A 65 -44.08 -17.89 37.77
C ARG A 65 -44.79 -17.78 36.40
N GLY A 66 -44.05 -18.16 35.35
CA GLY A 66 -44.47 -19.18 34.39
C GLY A 66 -45.23 -18.74 33.14
N GLY A 67 -44.56 -18.83 31.98
CA GLY A 67 -45.20 -18.80 30.67
C GLY A 67 -44.16 -18.80 29.56
N ARG A 68 -43.98 -19.95 28.88
CA ARG A 68 -43.04 -20.14 27.77
C ARG A 68 -43.44 -19.26 26.59
N VAL A 69 -42.51 -18.47 26.05
CA VAL A 69 -42.50 -18.04 24.64
C VAL A 69 -41.04 -17.95 24.19
N ALA A 70 -40.68 -18.69 23.15
CA ALA A 70 -39.37 -18.68 22.53
C ALA A 70 -39.15 -17.33 21.79
N PRO A 71 -37.99 -16.66 21.94
CA PRO A 71 -37.67 -15.51 21.09
C PRO A 71 -37.16 -15.99 19.73
N THR A 72 -37.88 -15.60 18.70
CA THR A 72 -37.47 -15.54 17.30
C THR A 72 -36.17 -14.77 17.13
N ASP A 73 -35.20 -15.40 16.47
CA ASP A 73 -33.91 -14.84 16.06
C ASP A 73 -34.11 -13.83 14.89
N PRO A 74 -33.76 -12.54 15.04
CA PRO A 74 -33.81 -11.60 13.94
C PRO A 74 -32.49 -11.59 13.16
N GLY A 75 -32.54 -12.17 11.95
CA GLY A 75 -31.84 -11.64 10.78
C GLY A 75 -30.35 -11.92 10.67
N ARG A 76 -29.99 -13.10 10.14
CA ARG A 76 -28.73 -13.28 9.41
C ARG A 76 -28.81 -12.53 8.06
N PRO A 77 -27.82 -11.70 7.69
CA PRO A 77 -27.73 -11.22 6.31
C PRO A 77 -27.37 -12.40 5.39
N VAL A 78 -28.31 -12.75 4.52
CA VAL A 78 -28.11 -13.70 3.42
C VAL A 78 -27.37 -12.96 2.31
N TRP A 79 -26.11 -13.31 2.06
CA TRP A 79 -25.37 -12.87 0.89
C TRP A 79 -26.07 -13.38 -0.39
N PRO A 80 -26.12 -12.61 -1.50
CA PRO A 80 -26.70 -13.10 -2.73
C PRO A 80 -25.90 -14.29 -3.24
N SER A 81 -26.53 -15.47 -3.27
CA SER A 81 -26.02 -16.60 -4.04
C SER A 81 -25.98 -16.18 -5.51
N TRP A 82 -24.80 -16.12 -6.10
CA TRP A 82 -24.63 -15.94 -7.53
C TRP A 82 -25.10 -17.22 -8.24
N ARG A 83 -26.41 -17.34 -8.46
CA ARG A 83 -26.96 -18.34 -9.38
C ARG A 83 -26.79 -17.81 -10.79
N HIS A 84 -25.93 -18.50 -11.54
CA HIS A 84 -25.91 -18.45 -12.98
C HIS A 84 -27.32 -18.73 -13.51
N SER A 85 -27.87 -17.77 -14.25
CA SER A 85 -29.02 -18.01 -15.12
C SER A 85 -28.57 -18.96 -16.23
N VAL A 86 -28.83 -20.25 -16.00
CA VAL A 86 -28.81 -21.30 -17.01
C VAL A 86 -29.91 -20.97 -18.01
N LEU A 87 -29.53 -20.60 -19.23
CA LEU A 87 -30.45 -20.55 -20.36
C LEU A 87 -30.83 -21.99 -20.71
N ASP A 88 -32.10 -22.32 -20.48
CA ASP A 88 -32.77 -23.56 -20.84
C ASP A 88 -32.87 -23.71 -22.37
N PRO A 89 -32.25 -24.73 -23.00
CA PRO A 89 -32.37 -24.97 -24.44
C PRO A 89 -33.59 -25.86 -24.70
N GLY A 90 -34.79 -25.27 -24.70
CA GLY A 90 -36.01 -26.06 -24.71
C GLY A 90 -37.22 -25.39 -25.36
N ARG A 91 -37.14 -24.93 -26.62
CA ARG A 91 -38.35 -24.82 -27.46
C ARG A 91 -38.02 -24.81 -28.96
N ARG A 92 -38.40 -25.92 -29.60
CA ARG A 92 -38.47 -26.10 -31.06
C ARG A 92 -39.47 -25.12 -31.65
N ASN A 93 -39.08 -24.42 -32.71
CA ASN A 93 -40.00 -24.06 -33.78
C ASN A 93 -39.30 -24.26 -35.13
N ARG A 94 -39.87 -25.17 -35.92
CA ARG A 94 -39.51 -25.45 -37.30
C ARG A 94 -40.04 -24.31 -38.17
N ALA A 95 -39.19 -23.69 -38.97
CA ALA A 95 -39.60 -23.11 -40.26
C ALA A 95 -38.37 -22.92 -41.17
N ALA A 96 -38.35 -23.73 -42.23
CA ALA A 96 -37.79 -23.52 -43.57
C ALA A 96 -36.34 -22.99 -43.74
N GLU A 97 -35.46 -23.88 -44.19
CA GLU A 97 -34.27 -23.52 -44.97
C GLU A 97 -34.65 -23.08 -46.40
N PRO A 98 -33.80 -22.27 -47.04
CA PRO A 98 -33.21 -22.73 -48.30
C PRO A 98 -31.68 -22.65 -48.27
N GLY A 99 -31.07 -23.71 -48.80
CA GLY A 99 -29.64 -23.96 -48.74
C GLY A 99 -28.76 -22.97 -49.51
N TRP A 100 -27.53 -22.84 -49.01
CA TRP A 100 -26.42 -22.33 -49.79
C TRP A 100 -25.21 -23.26 -49.69
N LYS A 101 -24.71 -23.64 -50.86
CA LYS A 101 -23.62 -24.58 -51.11
C LYS A 101 -22.33 -24.11 -50.42
N ARG A 102 -21.60 -25.07 -49.84
CA ARG A 102 -20.20 -24.91 -49.42
C ARG A 102 -19.36 -24.47 -50.62
N ARG A 103 -18.71 -23.31 -50.52
CA ARG A 103 -17.48 -23.01 -51.25
C ARG A 103 -16.39 -22.72 -50.22
N ALA A 104 -15.30 -23.47 -50.34
CA ALA A 104 -14.04 -23.14 -49.71
C ALA A 104 -13.59 -21.76 -50.18
N ALA A 105 -13.23 -20.88 -49.25
CA ALA A 105 -12.58 -19.62 -49.54
C ALA A 105 -11.16 -19.65 -48.95
N GLU A 106 -10.20 -19.41 -49.83
CA GLU A 106 -8.77 -19.29 -49.58
C GLU A 106 -8.41 -18.11 -48.65
N PRO A 107 -7.23 -18.12 -48.02
CA PRO A 107 -6.82 -17.11 -47.05
C PRO A 107 -6.25 -15.87 -47.75
N GLY A 108 -6.96 -14.74 -47.67
CA GLY A 108 -6.49 -13.47 -48.22
C GLY A 108 -7.05 -12.26 -47.49
N CYS A 109 -6.18 -11.59 -46.73
CA CYS A 109 -6.25 -10.18 -46.31
C CYS A 109 -7.49 -9.70 -45.52
N GLU A 110 -7.32 -9.54 -44.20
CA GLU A 110 -7.46 -8.24 -43.50
C GLU A 110 -7.19 -8.39 -42.00
N CYS A 111 -5.94 -8.15 -41.57
CA CYS A 111 -5.60 -7.94 -40.16
C CYS A 111 -4.27 -7.19 -40.02
N ARG A 112 -4.11 -6.04 -40.69
CA ARG A 112 -2.87 -5.23 -40.60
C ARG A 112 -2.96 -4.05 -39.61
N VAL A 113 -4.14 -3.76 -39.05
CA VAL A 113 -4.35 -2.64 -38.12
C VAL A 113 -4.30 -3.05 -36.64
N LEU A 114 -4.65 -4.29 -36.28
CA LEU A 114 -4.55 -4.79 -34.90
C LEU A 114 -3.10 -5.14 -34.47
N GLY A 115 -2.21 -5.41 -35.42
CA GLY A 115 -0.81 -5.77 -35.16
C GLY A 115 0.10 -4.59 -34.77
N ARG A 116 -0.25 -3.33 -35.05
CA ARG A 116 0.50 -2.14 -34.60
C ARG A 116 0.18 -1.79 -33.15
N VAL A 117 -1.09 -1.85 -32.76
CA VAL A 117 -1.51 -1.58 -31.37
C VAL A 117 -1.02 -2.67 -30.42
N GLY A 118 -1.05 -3.95 -30.84
CA GLY A 118 -0.48 -5.07 -30.07
C GLY A 118 1.05 -5.01 -29.89
N ARG A 119 1.80 -4.67 -30.95
CA ARG A 119 3.26 -4.50 -30.87
C ARG A 119 3.68 -3.27 -30.07
N TYR A 120 2.96 -2.15 -30.21
CA TYR A 120 3.21 -0.95 -29.43
C TYR A 120 2.97 -1.20 -27.93
N ARG A 121 1.86 -1.86 -27.56
CA ARG A 121 1.59 -2.27 -26.18
C ARG A 121 2.64 -3.23 -25.64
N SER A 122 3.10 -4.20 -26.43
CA SER A 122 4.18 -5.12 -26.05
C SER A 122 5.51 -4.38 -25.85
N PHE A 123 5.84 -3.42 -26.72
CA PHE A 123 7.08 -2.63 -26.63
C PHE A 123 7.07 -1.71 -25.41
N VAL A 124 5.99 -0.96 -25.17
CA VAL A 124 5.83 -0.09 -23.98
C VAL A 124 5.89 -0.91 -22.69
N ARG A 125 5.35 -2.12 -22.70
CA ARG A 125 5.41 -3.06 -21.57
C ARG A 125 6.82 -3.57 -21.30
N SER A 126 7.54 -3.98 -22.34
CA SER A 126 8.96 -4.37 -22.24
C SER A 126 9.84 -3.19 -21.78
N LEU A 127 9.54 -1.97 -22.24
CA LEU A 127 10.26 -0.75 -21.85
C LEU A 127 10.04 -0.39 -20.38
N ARG A 128 8.82 -0.51 -19.84
CA ARG A 128 8.55 -0.27 -18.40
C ARG A 128 9.27 -1.25 -17.50
N VAL A 129 9.24 -2.54 -17.84
CA VAL A 129 9.96 -3.59 -17.09
C VAL A 129 11.46 -3.33 -17.16
N TRP A 130 11.97 -3.01 -18.34
CA TRP A 130 13.38 -2.67 -18.54
C TRP A 130 13.77 -1.42 -17.73
N LEU A 131 12.98 -0.34 -17.76
CA LEU A 131 13.22 0.89 -16.99
C LEU A 131 13.26 0.64 -15.47
N ARG A 132 12.37 -0.20 -14.93
CA ARG A 132 12.40 -0.55 -13.51
C ARG A 132 13.66 -1.33 -13.15
N ARG A 133 13.99 -2.40 -13.88
CA ARG A 133 15.23 -3.17 -13.64
C ARG A 133 16.47 -2.28 -13.77
N SER A 134 16.40 -1.31 -14.66
CA SER A 134 17.35 -0.23 -14.84
C SER A 134 17.48 0.66 -13.61
N TRP A 135 16.37 1.13 -13.03
CA TRP A 135 16.37 1.92 -11.78
C TRP A 135 16.92 1.14 -10.58
N ASP A 136 16.65 -0.16 -10.52
CA ASP A 136 17.14 -1.04 -9.45
C ASP A 136 18.59 -1.53 -9.68
N GLY A 137 19.29 -0.97 -10.69
CA GLY A 137 20.70 -1.28 -10.98
C GLY A 137 20.93 -2.66 -11.60
N GLN A 138 19.87 -3.41 -11.92
CA GLN A 138 19.91 -4.75 -12.48
C GLN A 138 20.13 -4.77 -14.00
N SER A 139 20.17 -3.60 -14.64
CA SER A 139 20.51 -3.50 -16.06
C SER A 139 22.02 -3.53 -16.26
N GLY A 140 22.48 -4.33 -17.22
CA GLY A 140 23.89 -4.39 -17.61
C GLY A 140 24.46 -3.03 -18.06
N PRO A 141 25.76 -2.95 -18.40
CA PRO A 141 26.45 -1.70 -18.72
C PRO A 141 25.72 -0.82 -19.75
N LEU A 142 25.15 -1.43 -20.79
CA LEU A 142 24.36 -0.74 -21.83
C LEU A 142 23.09 -0.08 -21.26
N GLY A 143 22.43 -0.70 -20.30
CA GLY A 143 21.25 -0.12 -19.67
C GLY A 143 21.59 1.07 -18.79
N ARG A 144 22.71 1.03 -18.06
CA ARG A 144 23.20 2.19 -17.31
C ARG A 144 23.52 3.38 -18.22
N LEU A 145 24.14 3.12 -19.37
CA LEU A 145 24.43 4.16 -20.36
C LEU A 145 23.14 4.75 -20.95
N ALA A 146 22.16 3.92 -21.31
CA ALA A 146 20.88 4.37 -21.83
C ALA A 146 20.05 5.17 -20.80
N ILE A 147 20.08 4.79 -19.52
CA ILE A 147 19.53 5.62 -18.42
C ILE A 147 20.28 6.95 -18.31
N GLY A 148 21.61 6.93 -18.44
CA GLY A 148 22.45 8.13 -18.41
C GLY A 148 22.06 9.17 -19.46
N LEU A 149 21.66 8.73 -20.66
CA LEU A 149 21.17 9.61 -21.73
C LEU A 149 19.88 10.38 -21.35
N LEU A 150 19.14 9.93 -20.33
CA LEU A 150 17.94 10.61 -19.83
C LEU A 150 18.25 11.75 -18.86
N LEU A 151 19.52 12.04 -18.53
CA LEU A 151 19.90 13.10 -17.60
C LEU A 151 19.31 14.48 -17.95
N PRO A 152 19.34 14.97 -19.22
CA PRO A 152 18.74 16.26 -19.55
C PRO A 152 17.23 16.30 -19.27
N THR A 153 16.54 15.19 -19.52
CA THR A 153 15.10 15.06 -19.26
C THR A 153 14.78 15.02 -17.77
N GLU A 154 15.64 14.40 -16.95
CA GLU A 154 15.53 14.46 -15.48
C GLU A 154 15.73 15.88 -14.98
N LEU A 155 16.74 16.60 -15.46
CA LEU A 155 17.01 17.98 -15.04
C LEU A 155 15.82 18.90 -15.35
N PHE A 156 15.24 18.76 -16.54
CA PHE A 156 14.01 19.48 -16.90
C PHE A 156 12.84 19.11 -15.97
N TYR A 157 12.60 17.82 -15.75
CA TYR A 157 11.54 17.36 -14.85
C TYR A 157 11.74 17.88 -13.42
N ARG A 158 12.96 17.82 -12.89
CA ARG A 158 13.32 18.33 -11.57
C ARG A 158 13.09 19.84 -11.47
N GLY A 159 13.49 20.60 -12.50
CA GLY A 159 13.24 22.05 -12.57
C GLY A 159 11.76 22.38 -12.57
N ALA A 160 10.96 21.67 -13.37
CA ALA A 160 9.51 21.85 -13.43
C ALA A 160 8.82 21.51 -12.09
N VAL A 161 9.22 20.41 -11.45
CA VAL A 161 8.70 20.03 -10.12
C VAL A 161 9.10 21.05 -9.05
N ALA A 162 10.35 21.52 -9.05
CA ALA A 162 10.82 22.54 -8.12
C ALA A 162 10.07 23.86 -8.29
N LEU A 163 9.89 24.33 -9.53
CA LEU A 163 9.12 25.54 -9.83
C LEU A 163 7.67 25.39 -9.35
N ARG A 164 7.01 24.28 -9.70
CA ARG A 164 5.62 24.01 -9.27
C ARG A 164 5.50 24.02 -7.75
N ASN A 165 6.42 23.37 -7.04
CA ASN A 165 6.41 23.32 -5.59
C ASN A 165 6.61 24.72 -5.00
N ARG A 166 7.55 25.50 -5.55
CA ARG A 166 7.79 26.87 -5.10
C ARG A 166 6.58 27.77 -5.31
N CYS A 167 5.84 27.62 -6.42
CA CYS A 167 4.60 28.36 -6.64
C CYS A 167 3.52 28.03 -5.59
N TYR A 168 3.42 26.79 -5.11
CA TYR A 168 2.53 26.45 -4.00
C TYR A 168 3.06 26.97 -2.66
N ASP A 169 4.37 26.92 -2.41
CA ASP A 169 4.97 27.43 -1.16
C ASP A 169 4.80 28.95 -1.02
N LEU A 170 4.83 29.67 -2.15
CA LEU A 170 4.63 31.12 -2.21
C LEU A 170 3.15 31.54 -2.30
N GLY A 171 2.22 30.59 -2.31
CA GLY A 171 0.78 30.88 -2.44
C GLY A 171 0.35 31.41 -3.82
N ILE A 172 1.22 31.31 -4.85
CA ILE A 172 0.90 31.70 -6.23
C ILE A 172 -0.16 30.76 -6.82
N LEU A 173 -0.04 29.46 -6.52
CA LEU A 173 -1.04 28.47 -6.91
C LEU A 173 -2.03 28.27 -5.76
N SER A 174 -3.32 28.36 -6.08
CA SER A 174 -4.39 28.19 -5.10
C SER A 174 -4.48 26.74 -4.59
N GLN A 175 -4.90 26.62 -3.34
CA GLN A 175 -5.22 25.36 -2.70
C GLN A 175 -6.70 25.35 -2.35
N PHE A 176 -7.39 24.28 -2.70
CA PHE A 176 -8.79 24.07 -2.34
C PHE A 176 -8.90 23.68 -0.87
N GLU A 177 -9.69 24.45 -0.13
CA GLU A 177 -10.04 24.14 1.25
C GLU A 177 -11.35 23.35 1.28
N SER A 178 -11.27 22.09 1.70
CA SER A 178 -12.45 21.26 1.88
C SER A 178 -13.15 21.58 3.18
N ARG A 179 -14.48 21.44 3.18
CA ARG A 179 -15.27 21.47 4.42
C ARG A 179 -14.88 20.30 5.33
N ILE A 180 -14.68 19.09 4.78
CA ILE A 180 -14.33 17.90 5.59
C ILE A 180 -12.81 17.77 5.72
N PRO A 181 -12.29 17.17 6.81
CA PRO A 181 -10.87 16.89 6.96
C PRO A 181 -10.37 15.98 5.83
N ILE A 182 -9.20 16.31 5.29
CA ILE A 182 -8.50 15.58 4.25
C ILE A 182 -7.20 15.04 4.85
N ILE A 183 -7.11 13.71 4.90
CA ILE A 183 -5.88 12.99 5.26
C ILE A 183 -5.28 12.45 3.97
N SER A 184 -4.06 12.83 3.63
CA SER A 184 -3.34 12.28 2.49
C SER A 184 -2.46 11.12 2.91
N VAL A 185 -2.50 10.04 2.14
CA VAL A 185 -1.54 8.95 2.19
C VAL A 185 -0.78 8.96 0.87
N GLY A 186 0.52 9.20 0.92
CA GLY A 186 1.34 9.28 -0.29
C GLY A 186 2.73 8.72 -0.13
N ASN A 187 3.55 8.91 -1.16
CA ASN A 187 4.95 8.53 -1.16
C ASN A 187 5.76 9.46 -2.08
N LEU A 188 7.09 9.32 -2.05
CA LEU A 188 8.00 10.09 -2.92
C LEU A 188 8.35 9.40 -4.24
N ALA A 189 8.22 8.08 -4.32
CA ALA A 189 8.71 7.28 -5.43
C ALA A 189 7.61 6.43 -6.08
N VAL A 190 7.76 6.11 -7.36
CA VAL A 190 6.93 5.10 -8.01
C VAL A 190 7.32 3.71 -7.47
N GLY A 191 6.38 2.98 -6.87
CA GLY A 191 6.66 1.66 -6.34
C GLY A 191 5.74 1.21 -5.20
N GLY A 192 6.00 0.01 -4.71
CA GLY A 192 5.19 -0.71 -3.73
C GLY A 192 5.45 -0.31 -2.28
N THR A 193 5.24 0.96 -1.93
CA THR A 193 5.50 1.51 -0.58
C THR A 193 4.44 1.18 0.48
N GLY A 194 3.60 0.17 0.26
CA GLY A 194 2.59 -0.22 1.25
C GLY A 194 1.37 0.72 1.39
N LYS A 195 1.15 1.64 0.44
CA LYS A 195 0.02 2.59 0.45
C LYS A 195 -1.32 1.91 0.61
N THR A 196 -1.62 0.93 -0.24
CA THR A 196 -2.93 0.27 -0.23
C THR A 196 -3.23 -0.46 1.09
N PRO A 197 -2.32 -1.27 1.66
CA PRO A 197 -2.51 -1.82 3.01
C PRO A 197 -2.69 -0.74 4.09
N PHE A 198 -1.88 0.32 4.07
CA PHE A 198 -1.94 1.38 5.08
C PHE A 198 -3.22 2.22 4.98
N ALA A 199 -3.62 2.64 3.79
CA ALA A 199 -4.86 3.37 3.57
C ALA A 199 -6.08 2.51 3.94
N SER A 200 -6.04 1.21 3.65
CA SER A 200 -7.08 0.26 4.08
C SER A 200 -7.14 0.13 5.60
N TRP A 201 -5.99 0.02 6.26
CA TRP A 201 -5.90 0.01 7.73
C TRP A 201 -6.44 1.31 8.33
N LEU A 202 -6.08 2.46 7.76
CA LEU A 202 -6.51 3.78 8.23
C LEU A 202 -8.03 3.93 8.12
N MET A 203 -8.63 3.51 7.00
CA MET A 203 -10.10 3.53 6.86
C MET A 203 -10.77 2.66 7.92
N THR A 204 -10.33 1.41 8.11
CA THR A 204 -10.86 0.54 9.17
C THR A 204 -10.72 1.18 10.54
N ARG A 205 -9.57 1.82 10.81
CA ARG A 205 -9.32 2.48 12.10
C ARG A 205 -10.26 3.67 12.30
N LEU A 206 -10.45 4.51 11.30
CA LEU A 206 -11.38 5.65 11.36
C LEU A 206 -12.83 5.19 11.58
N THR A 207 -13.27 4.16 10.86
CA THR A 207 -14.59 3.55 11.06
C THR A 207 -14.74 2.99 12.47
N SER A 208 -13.73 2.31 13.01
CA SER A 208 -13.77 1.78 14.39
C SER A 208 -13.85 2.88 15.47
N LEU A 209 -13.42 4.09 15.13
CA LEU A 209 -13.53 5.28 15.99
C LEU A 209 -14.85 6.04 15.79
N GLY A 210 -15.79 5.50 15.01
CA GLY A 210 -17.10 6.12 14.76
C GLY A 210 -17.11 7.18 13.67
N HIS A 211 -16.00 7.35 12.93
CA HIS A 211 -15.99 8.24 11.76
C HIS A 211 -16.63 7.56 10.54
N ARG A 212 -17.03 8.37 9.57
CA ARG A 212 -17.54 7.95 8.25
C ARG A 212 -16.51 8.35 7.20
N PRO A 213 -15.42 7.58 7.04
CA PRO A 213 -14.40 7.90 6.06
C PRO A 213 -14.90 7.65 4.64
N ALA A 214 -14.31 8.35 3.68
CA ALA A 214 -14.38 8.00 2.26
C ALA A 214 -12.98 8.02 1.65
N LEU A 215 -12.67 7.02 0.83
CA LEU A 215 -11.44 7.00 0.06
C LEU A 215 -11.63 7.77 -1.23
N VAL A 216 -10.68 8.64 -1.57
CA VAL A 216 -10.66 9.35 -2.85
C VAL A 216 -9.42 8.95 -3.62
N THR A 217 -9.63 8.34 -4.79
CA THR A 217 -8.56 7.91 -5.69
C THR A 217 -8.82 8.40 -7.13
N ARG A 218 -7.75 8.49 -7.92
CA ARG A 218 -7.86 8.81 -9.36
C ARG A 218 -8.32 7.62 -10.21
N GLY A 219 -8.25 6.40 -9.67
CA GLY A 219 -8.60 5.18 -10.40
C GLY A 219 -7.52 4.74 -11.40
N TYR A 220 -6.24 4.82 -11.04
CA TYR A 220 -5.18 4.23 -11.85
C TYR A 220 -5.24 2.69 -11.75
N GLY A 221 -6.11 2.07 -12.56
CA GLY A 221 -6.35 0.64 -12.55
C GLY A 221 -7.63 0.29 -11.78
N SER A 222 -8.50 -0.50 -12.42
CA SER A 222 -9.74 -1.00 -11.80
C SER A 222 -9.48 -2.00 -10.67
N ASP A 223 -8.28 -2.60 -10.65
CA ASP A 223 -7.83 -3.56 -9.63
C ASP A 223 -7.68 -2.92 -8.25
N GLU A 224 -7.11 -1.72 -8.16
CA GLU A 224 -6.92 -1.03 -6.88
C GLU A 224 -8.25 -0.60 -6.23
N VAL A 225 -9.18 -0.09 -7.04
CA VAL A 225 -10.52 0.31 -6.56
C VAL A 225 -11.27 -0.89 -5.98
N LEU A 226 -11.23 -2.02 -6.68
CA LEU A 226 -11.93 -3.23 -6.23
C LEU A 226 -11.25 -3.83 -4.99
N LEU A 227 -9.92 -3.75 -4.89
CA LEU A 227 -9.20 -4.14 -3.68
C LEU A 227 -9.64 -3.32 -2.45
N TYR A 228 -9.75 -1.99 -2.56
CA TYR A 228 -10.24 -1.17 -1.45
C TYR A 228 -11.67 -1.55 -1.03
N LYS A 229 -12.55 -1.83 -1.99
CA LYS A 229 -13.93 -2.28 -1.68
C LYS A 229 -13.95 -3.61 -0.93
N ILE A 230 -13.08 -4.55 -1.30
CA ILE A 230 -12.97 -5.86 -0.63
C ILE A 230 -12.40 -5.69 0.79
N ARG A 231 -11.35 -4.88 0.97
CA ARG A 231 -10.72 -4.70 2.29
C ARG A 231 -11.56 -3.87 3.25
N ASN A 232 -12.40 -2.97 2.75
CA ASN A 232 -13.16 -2.02 3.55
C ASN A 232 -14.64 -2.03 3.14
N PRO A 233 -15.38 -3.13 3.38
CA PRO A 233 -16.79 -3.20 3.04
C PRO A 233 -17.57 -2.08 3.75
N GLY A 234 -18.43 -1.39 3.02
CA GLY A 234 -19.23 -0.28 3.53
C GLY A 234 -18.53 1.09 3.56
N VAL A 235 -17.23 1.17 3.28
CA VAL A 235 -16.54 2.46 3.13
C VAL A 235 -16.64 2.94 1.67
N PRO A 236 -17.16 4.16 1.41
CA PRO A 236 -17.23 4.71 0.06
C PRO A 236 -15.83 4.83 -0.58
N VAL A 237 -15.70 4.34 -1.82
CA VAL A 237 -14.51 4.51 -2.65
C VAL A 237 -14.87 5.38 -3.85
N VAL A 238 -14.52 6.67 -3.76
CA VAL A 238 -14.82 7.69 -4.76
C VAL A 238 -13.69 7.72 -5.79
N VAL A 239 -14.02 7.40 -7.04
CA VAL A 239 -13.09 7.42 -8.17
C VAL A 239 -13.33 8.68 -8.98
N HIS A 240 -12.39 9.61 -8.97
CA HIS A 240 -12.54 10.88 -9.70
C HIS A 240 -11.20 11.41 -10.24
N LYS A 241 -11.20 11.98 -11.46
CA LYS A 241 -9.99 12.53 -12.10
C LYS A 241 -9.40 13.70 -11.30
N SER A 242 -10.27 14.55 -10.76
CA SER A 242 -9.94 15.62 -9.82
C SER A 242 -10.18 15.14 -8.40
N LYS A 243 -9.13 15.12 -7.54
CA LYS A 243 -9.32 14.73 -6.14
C LYS A 243 -10.17 15.74 -5.37
N ILE A 244 -10.12 17.01 -5.76
CA ILE A 244 -10.94 18.08 -5.17
C ILE A 244 -12.43 17.75 -5.33
N GLU A 245 -12.85 17.46 -6.56
CA GLU A 245 -14.22 17.07 -6.85
C GLU A 245 -14.59 15.73 -6.19
N GLY A 246 -13.65 14.79 -6.11
CA GLY A 246 -13.86 13.54 -5.38
C GLY A 246 -14.08 13.76 -3.88
N VAL A 247 -13.36 14.68 -3.24
CA VAL A 247 -13.59 15.08 -1.85
C VAL A 247 -14.94 15.79 -1.71
N ALA A 248 -15.30 16.67 -2.64
CA ALA A 248 -16.58 17.34 -2.64
C ALA A 248 -17.74 16.34 -2.76
N GLN A 249 -17.60 15.33 -3.63
CA GLN A 249 -18.55 14.24 -3.75
C GLN A 249 -18.64 13.43 -2.45
N ALA A 250 -17.51 13.02 -1.87
CA ALA A 250 -17.49 12.30 -0.60
C ALA A 250 -18.22 13.06 0.51
N ALA A 251 -18.05 14.39 0.58
CA ALA A 251 -18.76 15.23 1.55
C ALA A 251 -20.28 15.27 1.31
N ARG A 252 -20.74 15.25 0.05
CA ARG A 252 -22.18 15.15 -0.29
C ARG A 252 -22.76 13.78 0.07
N GLU A 253 -21.95 12.74 -0.01
CA GLU A 253 -22.26 11.36 0.42
C GLU A 253 -22.05 11.16 1.94
N GLU A 254 -22.14 12.25 2.72
CA GLU A 254 -22.13 12.27 4.18
C GLU A 254 -20.86 11.75 4.89
N ALA A 255 -19.77 11.57 4.13
CA ALA A 255 -18.47 11.31 4.72
C ALA A 255 -18.06 12.49 5.60
N ASN A 256 -17.49 12.21 6.77
CA ASN A 256 -16.98 13.24 7.69
C ASN A 256 -15.45 13.36 7.66
N VAL A 257 -14.76 12.51 6.90
CA VAL A 257 -13.31 12.58 6.66
C VAL A 257 -12.99 11.94 5.31
N ALA A 258 -12.10 12.57 4.54
CA ALA A 258 -11.63 12.04 3.26
C ALA A 258 -10.19 11.54 3.39
N VAL A 259 -9.91 10.34 2.88
CA VAL A 259 -8.57 9.77 2.77
C VAL A 259 -8.15 9.81 1.30
N LEU A 260 -7.10 10.56 0.96
CA LEU A 260 -6.57 10.62 -0.40
C LEU A 260 -5.52 9.54 -0.62
N ASP A 261 -5.78 8.60 -1.52
CA ASP A 261 -4.77 7.63 -1.94
C ASP A 261 -3.82 8.25 -2.98
N ASP A 262 -2.53 8.25 -2.72
CA ASP A 262 -1.48 8.89 -3.51
C ASP A 262 -1.60 10.43 -3.53
N GLY A 263 -1.84 11.01 -2.36
CA GLY A 263 -2.19 12.44 -2.18
C GLY A 263 -1.01 13.43 -2.17
N PHE A 264 0.21 12.97 -1.88
CA PHE A 264 1.34 13.84 -1.55
C PHE A 264 1.67 14.87 -2.63
N GLN A 265 1.75 14.44 -3.90
CA GLN A 265 2.03 15.33 -5.04
C GLN A 265 0.85 16.26 -5.38
N HIS A 266 -0.36 16.00 -4.86
CA HIS A 266 -1.58 16.71 -5.25
C HIS A 266 -1.81 17.96 -4.40
N ARG A 267 -0.91 18.94 -4.56
CA ARG A 267 -0.89 20.17 -3.76
C ARG A 267 -2.10 21.10 -3.92
N ALA A 268 -2.88 20.90 -4.98
CA ALA A 268 -4.11 21.66 -5.21
C ALA A 268 -5.19 21.37 -4.15
N ALA A 269 -5.18 20.22 -3.48
CA ALA A 269 -6.03 19.99 -2.31
C ALA A 269 -5.24 20.35 -1.05
N LYS A 270 -5.76 21.26 -0.22
CA LYS A 270 -5.19 21.54 1.10
C LYS A 270 -5.48 20.34 2.01
N ARG A 271 -4.43 19.76 2.59
CA ARG A 271 -4.53 18.62 3.50
C ARG A 271 -4.51 19.12 4.93
N ASP A 272 -5.23 18.44 5.80
CA ASP A 272 -5.16 18.68 7.24
C ASP A 272 -4.11 17.77 7.89
N VAL A 273 -3.85 16.61 7.30
CA VAL A 273 -2.71 15.73 7.64
C VAL A 273 -2.14 15.12 6.36
N ASP A 274 -0.84 15.21 6.15
CA ASP A 274 -0.11 14.58 5.04
C ASP A 274 0.85 13.50 5.55
N ILE A 275 0.49 12.24 5.31
CA ILE A 275 1.24 11.06 5.72
C ILE A 275 2.04 10.52 4.53
N VAL A 276 3.36 10.42 4.70
CA VAL A 276 4.26 9.90 3.66
C VAL A 276 4.80 8.53 4.06
N LEU A 277 4.61 7.55 3.17
CA LEU A 277 5.15 6.22 3.32
C LEU A 277 6.50 6.07 2.61
N LEU A 278 7.49 5.52 3.32
CA LEU A 278 8.80 5.15 2.78
C LEU A 278 9.05 3.66 3.06
N ALA A 279 9.40 2.88 2.04
CA ALA A 279 9.68 1.46 2.21
C ALA A 279 11.14 1.21 2.57
N ALA A 280 11.40 0.39 3.59
CA ALA A 280 12.74 0.03 4.03
C ALA A 280 13.50 -0.82 3.01
N GLU A 281 12.80 -1.58 2.16
CA GLU A 281 13.39 -2.33 1.04
C GLU A 281 13.87 -1.43 -0.11
N GLN A 282 13.52 -0.14 -0.06
CA GLN A 282 13.73 0.80 -1.13
C GLN A 282 14.85 1.79 -0.79
N SER A 283 15.89 1.87 -1.64
CA SER A 283 16.87 2.97 -1.61
C SER A 283 16.22 4.36 -1.56
N THR A 284 16.59 5.19 -0.58
CA THR A 284 16.23 6.62 -0.56
C THR A 284 17.07 7.48 -1.48
N GLU A 285 18.13 6.92 -2.03
CA GLU A 285 19.02 7.60 -2.97
C GLU A 285 18.66 7.21 -4.40
N GLY A 286 18.69 8.21 -5.29
CA GLY A 286 18.56 7.98 -6.72
C GLY A 286 18.03 9.16 -7.50
N PRO A 287 18.09 9.08 -8.82
CA PRO A 287 17.57 10.11 -9.70
C PRO A 287 16.05 10.26 -9.62
N MET A 288 15.58 11.43 -10.00
CA MET A 288 14.15 11.65 -10.26
C MET A 288 13.73 11.05 -11.60
N LEU A 289 12.42 10.97 -11.81
CA LEU A 289 11.86 10.59 -13.11
C LEU A 289 12.44 11.49 -14.23
N PRO A 290 12.68 10.95 -15.43
CA PRO A 290 12.51 9.54 -15.83
C PRO A 290 13.74 8.65 -15.55
N ARG A 291 14.85 9.22 -15.06
CA ARG A 291 16.11 8.48 -14.87
C ARG A 291 16.08 7.56 -13.65
N GLY A 292 15.27 7.89 -12.65
CA GLY A 292 15.00 7.05 -11.48
C GLY A 292 13.53 7.09 -11.09
N ARG A 293 13.21 6.48 -9.96
CA ARG A 293 11.81 6.28 -9.52
C ARG A 293 11.20 7.47 -8.76
N PHE A 294 12.01 8.44 -8.33
CA PHE A 294 11.54 9.53 -7.49
C PHE A 294 10.68 10.51 -8.28
N ARG A 295 9.47 10.76 -7.77
CA ARG A 295 8.55 11.78 -8.32
C ARG A 295 8.91 13.17 -7.83
N GLU A 296 9.46 13.24 -6.63
CA GLU A 296 9.93 14.44 -5.94
C GLU A 296 11.24 14.13 -5.21
N PRO A 297 12.10 15.14 -4.97
CA PRO A 297 13.31 14.98 -4.18
C PRO A 297 13.02 14.63 -2.71
N LEU A 298 14.00 14.08 -2.00
CA LEU A 298 13.84 13.67 -0.60
C LEU A 298 13.47 14.83 0.33
N ASN A 299 14.01 16.03 0.09
CA ASN A 299 13.68 17.24 0.85
C ASN A 299 12.20 17.67 0.75
N ALA A 300 11.43 17.08 -0.17
CA ALA A 300 9.98 17.25 -0.19
C ALA A 300 9.31 16.71 1.09
N LEU A 301 9.96 15.79 1.82
CA LEU A 301 9.50 15.28 3.12
C LEU A 301 9.24 16.37 4.15
N SER A 302 9.90 17.52 4.05
CA SER A 302 9.67 18.69 4.91
C SER A 302 8.20 19.15 4.98
N ARG A 303 7.36 18.72 4.04
CA ARG A 303 5.91 19.00 4.00
C ARG A 303 5.04 17.93 4.69
N ALA A 304 5.62 16.82 5.13
CA ALA A 304 4.89 15.75 5.75
C ALA A 304 4.61 16.09 7.22
N ASP A 305 3.39 15.82 7.68
CA ASP A 305 3.04 15.89 9.10
C ASP A 305 3.42 14.58 9.80
N ALA A 306 3.40 13.47 9.07
CA ALA A 306 3.86 12.18 9.53
C ALA A 306 4.62 11.43 8.44
N ILE A 307 5.70 10.75 8.84
CA ILE A 307 6.45 9.82 8.01
C ILE A 307 6.30 8.43 8.62
N VAL A 308 5.80 7.49 7.83
CA VAL A 308 5.66 6.10 8.25
C VAL A 308 6.58 5.21 7.43
N ILE A 309 7.55 4.61 8.11
CA ILE A 309 8.45 3.64 7.48
C ILE A 309 7.75 2.29 7.39
N THR A 310 7.67 1.73 6.19
CA THR A 310 7.06 0.42 5.95
C THR A 310 8.15 -0.61 5.72
N ARG A 311 8.06 -1.76 6.40
CA ARG A 311 8.90 -2.94 6.10
C ARG A 311 8.02 -4.16 5.84
N LYS A 312 8.49 -5.08 5.01
CA LYS A 312 7.90 -6.39 4.69
C LYS A 312 8.87 -7.50 5.11
N VAL A 313 10.09 -7.40 4.58
CA VAL A 313 11.18 -8.37 4.75
C VAL A 313 12.45 -7.70 5.28
N ALA A 314 12.58 -6.38 5.11
CA ALA A 314 13.67 -5.63 5.69
C ALA A 314 13.69 -5.75 7.23
N THR A 315 14.89 -5.79 7.80
CA THR A 315 15.07 -5.88 9.24
C THR A 315 14.66 -4.57 9.93
N GLN A 316 14.44 -4.66 11.24
CA GLN A 316 14.11 -3.52 12.08
C GLN A 316 15.19 -2.43 12.01
N GLU A 317 16.46 -2.81 11.90
CA GLU A 317 17.61 -1.91 11.87
C GLU A 317 17.64 -1.09 10.58
N VAL A 318 17.36 -1.73 9.43
CA VAL A 318 17.27 -1.05 8.13
C VAL A 318 16.13 -0.04 8.14
N ALA A 319 14.95 -0.45 8.61
CA ALA A 319 13.80 0.44 8.75
C ALA A 319 14.09 1.62 9.70
N SER A 320 14.76 1.37 10.83
CA SER A 320 15.13 2.40 11.79
C SER A 320 16.17 3.38 11.22
N ALA A 321 17.13 2.90 10.44
CA ALA A 321 18.11 3.75 9.76
C ALA A 321 17.44 4.68 8.75
N LEU A 322 16.50 4.15 7.97
CA LEU A 322 15.68 4.93 7.05
C LEU A 322 14.84 5.99 7.81
N GLY A 323 14.24 5.62 8.94
CA GLY A 323 13.49 6.56 9.79
C GLY A 323 14.34 7.75 10.26
N ARG A 324 15.59 7.50 10.67
CA ARG A 324 16.53 8.57 11.07
C ARG A 324 16.86 9.51 9.91
N LEU A 325 17.10 8.97 8.71
CA LEU A 325 17.35 9.79 7.52
C LEU A 325 16.13 10.65 7.18
N ALA A 326 14.93 10.06 7.23
CA ALA A 326 13.70 10.76 6.88
C ALA A 326 13.36 11.91 7.83
N ILE A 327 13.60 11.74 9.15
CA ILE A 327 13.43 12.80 10.14
C ILE A 327 14.48 13.91 10.00
N GLY A 328 15.68 13.60 9.51
CA GLY A 328 16.66 14.64 9.17
C GLY A 328 16.14 15.64 8.11
N GLU A 329 15.26 15.18 7.20
CA GLU A 329 14.64 16.00 6.16
C GLU A 329 13.33 16.67 6.61
N ALA A 330 12.70 16.15 7.67
CA ALA A 330 11.45 16.65 8.23
C ALA A 330 11.44 16.54 9.77
N PRO A 331 12.15 17.43 10.49
CA PRO A 331 12.32 17.32 11.94
C PRO A 331 11.02 17.42 12.75
N GLU A 332 10.02 18.14 12.22
CA GLU A 332 8.72 18.34 12.87
C GLU A 332 7.72 17.22 12.58
N ALA A 333 8.04 16.30 11.67
CA ALA A 333 7.14 15.22 11.31
C ALA A 333 7.10 14.12 12.39
N VAL A 334 5.92 13.58 12.67
CA VAL A 334 5.80 12.40 13.51
C VAL A 334 6.37 11.18 12.78
N LEU A 335 7.31 10.48 13.43
CA LEU A 335 7.83 9.22 12.91
C LEU A 335 6.98 8.04 13.39
N GLY A 336 6.56 7.21 12.45
CA GLY A 336 5.97 5.90 12.70
C GLY A 336 6.71 4.81 11.94
N GLN A 337 6.54 3.57 12.39
CA GLN A 337 7.03 2.41 11.67
C GLN A 337 6.01 1.27 11.72
N ILE A 338 5.82 0.64 10.56
CA ILE A 338 4.91 -0.50 10.39
C ILE A 338 5.60 -1.68 9.71
N HIS A 339 5.22 -2.87 10.15
CA HIS A 339 5.49 -4.14 9.48
C HIS A 339 4.23 -4.59 8.72
N LEU A 340 4.37 -4.78 7.41
CA LEU A 340 3.38 -5.45 6.58
C LEU A 340 3.55 -6.96 6.70
N VAL A 341 2.78 -7.57 7.60
CA VAL A 341 2.88 -8.99 7.95
C VAL A 341 2.00 -9.82 7.01
N GLY A 342 2.56 -10.87 6.42
CA GLY A 342 1.83 -11.86 5.63
C GLY A 342 1.23 -12.97 6.50
N GLY A 343 0.45 -12.59 7.53
CA GLY A 343 -0.08 -13.52 8.51
C GLY A 343 -1.38 -14.20 8.10
N VAL A 344 -2.16 -13.58 7.20
CA VAL A 344 -3.49 -14.05 6.82
C VAL A 344 -3.47 -14.63 5.42
N TRP A 345 -4.02 -15.83 5.30
CA TRP A 345 -4.12 -16.57 4.05
C TRP A 345 -5.57 -16.93 3.80
N THR A 346 -6.05 -16.71 2.58
CA THR A 346 -7.45 -16.92 2.22
C THR A 346 -7.50 -17.68 0.91
N GLU A 347 -8.54 -18.47 0.66
CA GLU A 347 -8.73 -19.04 -0.68
C GLU A 347 -9.13 -17.94 -1.68
N LEU A 348 -8.84 -18.14 -2.96
CA LEU A 348 -9.08 -17.14 -4.01
C LEU A 348 -10.55 -16.72 -4.09
N GLU A 349 -11.49 -17.63 -3.83
CA GLU A 349 -12.92 -17.32 -3.79
C GLU A 349 -13.40 -16.89 -2.40
N GLY A 350 -12.62 -17.17 -1.35
CA GLY A 350 -12.98 -16.91 0.03
C GLY A 350 -13.13 -15.42 0.35
N ASP A 351 -13.94 -15.15 1.38
CA ASP A 351 -14.06 -13.84 2.00
C ASP A 351 -12.89 -13.65 2.99
N PRO A 352 -12.00 -12.67 2.76
CA PRO A 352 -10.86 -12.45 3.63
C PRO A 352 -11.22 -12.03 5.07
N HIS A 353 -12.47 -11.63 5.33
CA HIS A 353 -12.96 -11.29 6.67
C HIS A 353 -13.53 -12.49 7.43
N VAL A 354 -13.71 -13.64 6.77
CA VAL A 354 -14.36 -14.84 7.33
C VAL A 354 -13.45 -16.07 7.27
N GLU A 355 -12.71 -16.24 6.18
CA GLU A 355 -11.98 -17.46 5.86
C GLU A 355 -10.46 -17.23 5.88
N ALA A 356 -9.93 -16.97 7.07
CA ALA A 356 -8.50 -16.80 7.31
C ALA A 356 -7.85 -18.10 7.82
N HIS A 357 -6.75 -18.48 7.20
CA HIS A 357 -5.89 -19.58 7.62
C HIS A 357 -4.59 -19.04 8.24
N ASP A 358 -4.08 -19.75 9.26
CA ASP A 358 -2.85 -19.44 10.00
C ASP A 358 -1.57 -19.86 9.25
N GLY A 359 -1.57 -19.79 7.91
CA GLY A 359 -0.39 -20.10 7.12
C GLY A 359 -0.67 -20.49 5.67
N PRO A 360 0.39 -20.60 4.85
CA PRO A 360 0.27 -21.11 3.50
C PRO A 360 -0.19 -22.58 3.52
N PRO A 361 -0.79 -23.07 2.42
CA PRO A 361 -1.06 -24.49 2.27
C PRO A 361 0.24 -25.31 2.36
N ALA A 362 0.13 -26.55 2.84
CA ALA A 362 1.26 -27.46 2.95
C ALA A 362 1.79 -27.90 1.57
N GLY A 363 3.09 -28.17 1.50
CA GLY A 363 3.75 -28.71 0.31
C GLY A 363 4.37 -27.62 -0.59
N ASP A 364 4.73 -28.03 -1.80
CA ASP A 364 5.36 -27.16 -2.79
C ASP A 364 4.34 -26.19 -3.40
N LEU A 365 4.78 -24.95 -3.65
CA LEU A 365 3.92 -23.85 -4.07
C LEU A 365 4.43 -23.19 -5.34
N LEU A 366 3.48 -22.65 -6.12
CA LEU A 366 3.78 -21.66 -7.15
C LEU A 366 3.30 -20.27 -6.69
N ALA A 367 4.23 -19.38 -6.39
CA ALA A 367 3.95 -17.98 -6.10
C ALA A 367 3.82 -17.18 -7.40
N VAL A 368 2.62 -16.65 -7.68
CA VAL A 368 2.30 -15.85 -8.87
C VAL A 368 2.07 -14.41 -8.46
N SER A 369 2.75 -13.47 -9.11
CA SER A 369 2.58 -12.04 -8.82
C SER A 369 2.63 -11.18 -10.07
N SER A 370 1.92 -10.04 -10.05
CA SER A 370 2.00 -8.99 -11.06
C SER A 370 1.98 -7.60 -10.42
N ILE A 371 2.79 -7.48 -9.36
CA ILE A 371 2.98 -6.27 -8.57
C ILE A 371 4.29 -5.57 -8.90
N ALA A 372 4.43 -4.37 -8.34
CA ALA A 372 5.58 -3.53 -8.55
C ALA A 372 6.93 -4.19 -8.21
N GLU A 373 6.99 -4.80 -7.03
CA GLU A 373 8.19 -5.38 -6.44
C GLU A 373 7.87 -6.81 -6.00
N PRO A 374 8.02 -7.80 -6.90
CA PRO A 374 7.59 -9.17 -6.64
C PRO A 374 8.51 -9.91 -5.65
N ASP A 375 9.78 -9.52 -5.55
CA ASP A 375 10.77 -10.24 -4.73
C ASP A 375 10.42 -10.24 -3.24
N GLY A 376 10.00 -9.10 -2.69
CA GLY A 376 9.54 -9.02 -1.31
C GLY A 376 8.33 -9.92 -1.04
N PHE A 377 7.38 -10.02 -1.98
CA PHE A 377 6.27 -10.96 -1.87
C PHE A 377 6.76 -12.42 -1.91
N HIS A 378 7.63 -12.77 -2.85
CA HIS A 378 8.17 -14.13 -2.95
C HIS A 378 8.92 -14.57 -1.69
N GLU A 379 9.70 -13.66 -1.09
CA GLU A 379 10.39 -13.91 0.17
C GLU A 379 9.42 -14.06 1.35
N MET A 380 8.36 -13.26 1.40
CA MET A 380 7.30 -13.42 2.40
C MET A 380 6.59 -14.78 2.30
N VAL A 381 6.38 -15.32 1.10
CA VAL A 381 5.81 -16.65 0.90
C VAL A 381 6.82 -17.73 1.31
N ARG A 382 8.08 -17.63 0.84
CA ARG A 382 9.16 -18.58 1.18
C ARG A 382 9.41 -18.72 2.67
N SER A 383 9.41 -17.60 3.40
CA SER A 383 9.65 -17.60 4.85
C SER A 383 8.57 -18.30 5.67
N ARG A 384 7.41 -18.58 5.08
CA ARG A 384 6.27 -19.25 5.75
C ARG A 384 5.92 -20.62 5.16
N ALA A 385 6.33 -20.90 3.92
CA ALA A 385 6.03 -22.15 3.25
C ALA A 385 6.80 -23.32 3.87
N SER A 386 6.19 -24.50 3.94
CA SER A 386 6.84 -25.73 4.39
C SER A 386 7.60 -26.45 3.27
N GLY A 387 7.24 -26.21 2.00
CA GLY A 387 7.86 -26.81 0.82
C GLY A 387 8.59 -25.81 -0.09
N VAL A 388 8.94 -26.26 -1.29
CA VAL A 388 9.64 -25.45 -2.29
C VAL A 388 8.68 -24.43 -2.90
N VAL A 389 9.07 -23.16 -2.88
CA VAL A 389 8.31 -22.08 -3.54
C VAL A 389 8.98 -21.70 -4.84
N GLU A 390 8.33 -22.09 -5.93
CA GLU A 390 8.66 -21.60 -7.26
C GLU A 390 7.96 -20.26 -7.50
N CYS A 391 8.57 -19.35 -8.27
CA CYS A 391 8.02 -18.01 -8.47
C CYS A 391 7.82 -17.69 -9.95
N MET A 392 6.66 -17.09 -10.26
CA MET A 392 6.28 -16.64 -11.59
C MET A 392 5.79 -15.19 -11.52
N ALA A 393 6.64 -14.26 -11.95
CA ALA A 393 6.32 -12.84 -11.98
C ALA A 393 5.83 -12.41 -13.38
N PHE A 394 4.75 -11.64 -13.39
CA PHE A 394 4.25 -10.91 -14.54
C PHE A 394 4.52 -9.40 -14.34
N PRO A 395 4.57 -8.62 -15.43
CA PRO A 395 4.64 -7.16 -15.36
C PRO A 395 3.56 -6.53 -14.48
N ASP A 396 3.89 -5.43 -13.81
CA ASP A 396 3.00 -4.70 -12.91
C ASP A 396 1.66 -4.33 -13.57
N HIS A 397 0.56 -4.52 -12.84
CA HIS A 397 -0.82 -4.39 -13.34
C HIS A 397 -1.14 -5.27 -14.56
N HIS A 398 -0.58 -6.48 -14.66
CA HIS A 398 -0.86 -7.39 -15.78
C HIS A 398 -2.36 -7.75 -15.85
N PRO A 399 -3.05 -7.53 -16.99
CA PRO A 399 -4.37 -8.07 -17.22
C PRO A 399 -4.24 -9.55 -17.61
N PHE A 400 -4.63 -10.45 -16.71
CA PHE A 400 -4.60 -11.89 -16.96
C PHE A 400 -5.60 -12.30 -18.03
N SER A 401 -5.18 -13.22 -18.89
CA SER A 401 -5.99 -13.87 -19.92
C SER A 401 -6.05 -15.38 -19.70
N HIS A 402 -6.98 -16.09 -20.35
CA HIS A 402 -7.02 -17.56 -20.33
C HIS A 402 -5.68 -18.21 -20.71
N LYS A 403 -4.92 -17.61 -21.65
CA LYS A 403 -3.57 -18.09 -21.99
C LYS A 403 -2.59 -17.95 -20.83
N ASP A 404 -2.71 -16.91 -20.03
CA ASP A 404 -1.89 -16.72 -18.83
C ASP A 404 -2.26 -17.72 -17.74
N VAL A 405 -3.56 -17.93 -17.54
CA VAL A 405 -4.09 -18.94 -16.61
C VAL A 405 -3.61 -20.32 -17.00
N TRP A 406 -3.71 -20.70 -18.27
CA TRP A 406 -3.14 -21.94 -18.78
C TRP A 406 -1.64 -22.07 -18.48
N ARG A 407 -0.86 -20.99 -18.64
CA ARG A 407 0.57 -21.00 -18.27
C ARG A 407 0.78 -21.21 -16.78
N ILE A 408 -0.04 -20.57 -15.94
CA ILE A 408 -0.02 -20.73 -14.47
C ILE A 408 -0.34 -22.19 -14.11
N VAL A 409 -1.41 -22.76 -14.65
CA VAL A 409 -1.84 -24.15 -14.39
C VAL A 409 -0.75 -25.15 -14.77
N ASN A 410 -0.20 -25.04 -15.98
CA ASN A 410 0.87 -25.95 -16.42
C ASN A 410 2.14 -25.79 -15.59
N ARG A 411 2.50 -24.55 -15.22
CA ARG A 411 3.68 -24.33 -14.39
C ARG A 411 3.43 -24.85 -12.98
N ALA A 412 2.24 -24.70 -12.43
CA ALA A 412 1.87 -25.21 -11.12
C ALA A 412 2.02 -26.73 -11.07
N ALA A 413 1.70 -27.44 -12.16
CA ALA A 413 1.92 -28.89 -12.28
C ALA A 413 1.34 -29.67 -11.08
N GLY A 414 0.12 -29.32 -10.66
CA GLY A 414 -0.57 -29.93 -9.51
C GLY A 414 -0.31 -29.27 -8.15
N ARG A 415 0.65 -28.33 -8.06
CA ARG A 415 0.91 -27.55 -6.83
C ARG A 415 -0.17 -26.50 -6.58
N SER A 416 -0.37 -26.14 -5.32
CA SER A 416 -1.18 -24.98 -4.94
C SER A 416 -0.51 -23.68 -5.42
N VAL A 417 -1.34 -22.73 -5.83
CA VAL A 417 -0.89 -21.40 -6.24
C VAL A 417 -1.06 -20.42 -5.09
N VAL A 418 -0.11 -19.50 -4.92
CA VAL A 418 -0.23 -18.37 -3.99
C VAL A 418 -0.10 -17.07 -4.78
N THR A 419 -0.96 -16.10 -4.50
CA THR A 419 -0.90 -14.78 -5.15
C THR A 419 -1.11 -13.62 -4.17
N THR A 420 -0.95 -12.40 -4.66
CA THR A 420 -1.15 -11.17 -3.87
C THR A 420 -2.64 -10.77 -3.87
N GLU A 421 -3.08 -9.98 -2.90
CA GLU A 421 -4.45 -9.43 -2.89
C GLU A 421 -4.78 -8.65 -4.19
N LYS A 422 -3.82 -7.87 -4.70
CA LYS A 422 -4.00 -7.07 -5.93
C LYS A 422 -4.18 -7.96 -7.16
N ASP A 423 -3.49 -9.10 -7.20
CA ASP A 423 -3.59 -10.05 -8.31
C ASP A 423 -4.82 -10.95 -8.20
N ALA A 424 -5.21 -11.31 -6.97
CA ALA A 424 -6.42 -12.07 -6.69
C ALA A 424 -7.67 -11.39 -7.28
N VAL A 425 -7.78 -10.06 -7.16
CA VAL A 425 -8.88 -9.29 -7.75
C VAL A 425 -9.09 -9.57 -9.24
N LYS A 426 -8.00 -9.78 -9.99
CA LYS A 426 -8.03 -10.07 -11.43
C LYS A 426 -8.23 -11.57 -11.68
N LEU A 427 -7.54 -12.42 -10.92
CA LEU A 427 -7.56 -13.87 -11.06
C LEU A 427 -8.89 -14.51 -10.60
N ARG A 428 -9.67 -13.85 -9.75
CA ARG A 428 -11.00 -14.32 -9.30
C ARG A 428 -11.95 -14.62 -10.47
N THR A 429 -11.80 -13.92 -11.60
CA THR A 429 -12.61 -14.20 -12.81
C THR A 429 -12.29 -15.55 -13.48
N PHE A 430 -11.17 -16.17 -13.13
CA PHE A 430 -10.69 -17.45 -13.64
C PHE A 430 -10.58 -18.51 -12.55
N SER A 431 -11.26 -18.33 -11.41
CA SER A 431 -11.13 -19.20 -10.24
C SER A 431 -11.37 -20.67 -10.54
N GLN A 432 -12.33 -20.97 -11.42
CA GLN A 432 -12.70 -22.32 -11.85
C GLN A 432 -11.65 -22.99 -12.76
N GLU A 433 -10.77 -22.22 -13.40
CA GLU A 433 -9.69 -22.72 -14.27
C GLU A 433 -8.37 -22.90 -13.52
N LEU A 434 -8.24 -22.28 -12.34
CA LEU A 434 -7.02 -22.31 -11.54
C LEU A 434 -6.99 -23.54 -10.62
N PRO A 435 -5.80 -24.07 -10.28
CA PRO A 435 -5.68 -25.00 -9.17
C PRO A 435 -6.06 -24.29 -7.86
N ARG A 436 -6.10 -25.03 -6.74
CA ARG A 436 -6.27 -24.42 -5.41
C ARG A 436 -5.34 -23.23 -5.26
N THR A 437 -5.94 -22.05 -5.16
CA THR A 437 -5.23 -20.77 -5.18
C THR A 437 -5.51 -20.05 -3.88
N TYR A 438 -4.44 -19.63 -3.23
CA TYR A 438 -4.47 -18.88 -1.98
C TYR A 438 -3.99 -17.45 -2.21
N VAL A 439 -4.51 -16.54 -1.40
CA VAL A 439 -4.18 -15.12 -1.41
C VAL A 439 -3.47 -14.79 -0.11
N LEU A 440 -2.26 -14.24 -0.22
CA LEU A 440 -1.53 -13.70 0.92
C LEU A 440 -2.03 -12.28 1.21
N CYS A 441 -2.73 -12.13 2.33
CA CYS A 441 -3.27 -10.85 2.78
C CYS A 441 -2.26 -10.15 3.72
N LEU A 442 -1.95 -8.89 3.42
CA LEU A 442 -1.05 -8.09 4.23
C LEU A 442 -1.81 -7.40 5.36
N GLN A 443 -1.38 -7.64 6.59
CA GLN A 443 -1.83 -6.91 7.77
C GLN A 443 -0.82 -5.85 8.18
N VAL A 444 -1.32 -4.69 8.62
CA VAL A 444 -0.50 -3.61 9.18
C VAL A 444 -0.32 -3.89 10.68
N ALA A 445 0.90 -4.20 11.07
CA ALA A 445 1.33 -4.22 12.47
C ALA A 445 2.22 -3.00 12.73
N TRP A 446 1.93 -2.24 13.79
CA TRP A 446 2.76 -1.10 14.16
C TRP A 446 3.93 -1.57 15.03
N ASP A 447 5.14 -1.18 14.66
CA ASP A 447 6.31 -1.35 15.51
C ASP A 447 6.34 -0.22 16.56
N PHE A 448 6.09 1.04 16.14
CA PHE A 448 5.92 2.20 17.01
C PHE A 448 5.27 3.39 16.29
N GLY A 449 4.82 4.40 17.04
CA GLY A 449 4.35 5.69 16.50
C GLY A 449 2.86 5.74 16.15
N GLN A 450 2.12 4.65 16.32
CA GLN A 450 0.68 4.58 16.04
C GLN A 450 -0.11 5.67 16.76
N ASP A 451 0.09 5.82 18.07
CA ASP A 451 -0.68 6.76 18.89
C ASP A 451 -0.40 8.22 18.52
N ALA A 452 0.85 8.54 18.17
CA ALA A 452 1.24 9.88 17.74
C ALA A 452 0.61 10.23 16.38
N VAL A 453 0.65 9.32 15.40
CA VAL A 453 -0.01 9.51 14.10
C VAL A 453 -1.53 9.64 14.28
N MET A 454 -2.14 8.81 15.12
CA MET A 454 -3.57 8.90 15.41
C MET A 454 -3.94 10.16 16.21
N ALA A 455 -3.05 10.70 17.02
CA ALA A 455 -3.25 11.98 17.71
C ALA A 455 -3.30 13.15 16.72
N LEU A 456 -2.37 13.20 15.75
CA LEU A 456 -2.39 14.19 14.66
C LEU A 456 -3.71 14.14 13.90
N ILE A 457 -4.14 12.93 13.52
CA ILE A 457 -5.41 12.73 12.79
C ILE A 457 -6.61 13.20 13.61
N ARG A 458 -6.68 12.85 14.89
CA ARG A 458 -7.79 13.29 15.77
C ARG A 458 -7.83 14.80 15.90
N GLN A 459 -6.69 15.44 16.15
CA GLN A 459 -6.60 16.89 16.27
C GLN A 459 -7.06 17.60 14.98
N ALA A 460 -6.69 17.08 13.81
CA ALA A 460 -7.14 17.61 12.52
C ALA A 460 -8.66 17.47 12.32
N ILE A 461 -9.23 16.32 12.68
CA ILE A 461 -10.68 16.08 12.56
C ILE A 461 -11.46 16.99 13.53
N GLU A 462 -11.04 17.06 14.79
CA GLU A 462 -11.67 17.88 15.83
C GLU A 462 -11.57 19.38 15.51
N GLY A 463 -10.38 19.85 15.13
CA GLY A 463 -10.15 21.25 14.77
C GLY A 463 -11.06 21.70 13.61
N LYS A 464 -11.27 20.83 12.62
CA LYS A 464 -12.16 21.14 11.49
C LYS A 464 -13.64 21.07 11.87
N SER A 465 -14.02 20.20 12.80
CA SER A 465 -15.37 20.15 13.35
C SER A 465 -15.69 21.42 14.13
N LEU A 466 -14.75 21.94 14.93
CA LEU A 466 -14.90 23.18 15.68
C LEU A 466 -15.01 24.41 14.77
N ALA A 467 -14.16 24.49 13.74
CA ALA A 467 -14.23 25.56 12.74
C ALA A 467 -15.60 25.60 12.02
N ARG A 468 -16.23 24.44 11.80
CA ARG A 468 -17.61 24.37 11.28
C ARG A 468 -18.66 24.80 12.29
N GLY A 469 -18.54 24.36 13.54
CA GLY A 469 -19.50 24.68 14.60
C GLY A 469 -19.53 26.17 14.94
N ASN A 470 -18.38 26.83 14.92
CA ASN A 470 -18.26 28.28 15.12
C ASN A 470 -18.65 29.09 13.87
N GLY A 471 -18.84 28.43 12.72
CA GLY A 471 -19.27 29.03 11.45
C GLY A 471 -20.79 29.07 11.23
N LEU A 472 -21.61 28.76 12.25
CA LEU A 472 -23.07 28.91 12.21
C LEU A 472 -23.51 30.06 13.14
N SER A 473 -23.35 31.28 12.62
CA SER A 473 -24.21 32.43 12.90
C SER A 473 -24.44 33.25 11.62
N ASP A 474 -23.54 33.16 10.64
CA ASP A 474 -23.66 33.89 9.38
C ASP A 474 -23.94 32.93 8.23
N VAL A 475 -24.98 33.27 7.45
CA VAL A 475 -25.56 32.53 6.31
C VAL A 475 -26.78 31.67 6.68
N ILE A 476 -27.76 32.31 7.35
CA ILE A 476 -29.17 32.21 6.93
C ILE A 476 -29.56 33.61 6.43
N ALA A 477 -29.59 33.78 5.11
CA ALA A 477 -30.40 34.76 4.37
C ALA A 477 -30.30 34.45 2.88
#